data_AF-A0A2W5QB69-F1
#
_entry.id   AF-A0A2W5QB69-F1
#
_cell.length_a   1.000
_cell.length_b   1.000
_cell.length_c   1.000
_cell.angle_alpha   90.00
_cell.angle_beta   90.00
_cell.angle_gamma   90.00
#
_symmetry.space_group_name_H-M   'P 1'
#
loop_
_entity.id
_entity.type
_entity.pdbx_description
1 polymer ?
#
loop_
_entity_poly.entity_id
_entity_poly.type
_entity_poly.pdbx_seq_one_letter_code
_entity_poly.pdbx_strand_id
1 'polypeptide(L)'
;MPHFVELWIYLSATPLFGLTATLVVYLLAQAFYARTGSAPWANPVLWSVATLAVLLTLTGVSYPSYFSGAQFIHFLLGPAVVALAWPLWQRRAELRARGVRVLLAALLGGAAAGGSAVGLAWAFGLPHDVVLSMAPKSVTAPVAMGIA
;
A
#
# COMPACT_ATOMS: atom_id res chain seq x y z
N MET A 1 17.42 -7.46 -19.45
CA MET A 1 16.50 -8.01 -20.47
C MET A 1 15.99 -9.43 -20.16
N PRO A 2 16.77 -10.41 -19.64
CA PRO A 2 16.22 -11.75 -19.35
C PRO A 2 15.15 -11.75 -18.24
N HIS A 3 15.30 -10.91 -17.21
CA HIS A 3 14.33 -10.82 -16.11
C HIS A 3 12.94 -10.32 -16.50
N PHE A 4 12.79 -9.52 -17.56
CA PHE A 4 11.45 -9.07 -17.99
C PHE A 4 10.65 -10.22 -18.61
N VAL A 5 11.33 -11.10 -19.34
CA VAL A 5 10.72 -12.27 -19.98
C VAL A 5 10.41 -13.35 -18.93
N GLU A 6 11.29 -13.57 -17.96
CA GLU A 6 11.04 -14.46 -16.81
C GLU A 6 9.82 -14.02 -15.99
N LEU A 7 9.65 -12.71 -15.77
CA LEU A 7 8.50 -12.14 -15.06
C LEU A 7 7.19 -12.45 -15.83
N TRP A 8 7.19 -12.32 -17.16
CA TRP A 8 6.01 -12.64 -17.97
C TRP A 8 5.68 -14.14 -17.98
N ILE A 9 6.70 -14.99 -18.03
CA ILE A 9 6.55 -16.45 -18.03
C ILE A 9 6.02 -16.94 -16.68
N TYR A 10 6.52 -16.40 -15.55
CA TYR A 10 5.99 -16.69 -14.21
C TYR A 10 4.55 -16.22 -14.03
N LEU A 11 4.20 -15.04 -14.57
CA LEU A 11 2.83 -14.52 -14.57
C LEU A 11 1.85 -15.39 -15.37
N SER A 12 2.31 -16.09 -16.40
CA SER A 12 1.50 -17.02 -17.18
C SER A 12 1.41 -18.43 -16.60
N ALA A 13 2.34 -18.84 -15.72
CA ALA A 13 2.47 -20.23 -15.27
C ALA A 13 1.72 -20.56 -13.97
N THR A 14 1.38 -19.57 -13.11
CA THR A 14 0.58 -19.55 -11.83
C THR A 14 1.34 -18.81 -10.71
N PRO A 15 0.68 -18.16 -9.72
CA PRO A 15 -0.73 -18.22 -9.34
C PRO A 15 -1.48 -16.89 -9.53
N LEU A 16 -2.33 -16.81 -10.57
CA LEU A 16 -3.28 -15.70 -10.74
C LEU A 16 -4.22 -15.54 -9.54
N PHE A 17 -4.43 -16.62 -8.76
CA PHE A 17 -5.31 -16.66 -7.60
C PHE A 17 -5.16 -15.48 -6.64
N GLY A 18 -3.93 -15.08 -6.28
CA GLY A 18 -3.71 -13.95 -5.37
C GLY A 18 -4.22 -12.63 -5.95
N LEU A 19 -3.95 -12.38 -7.24
CA LEU A 19 -4.39 -11.19 -7.95
C LEU A 19 -5.91 -11.19 -8.17
N THR A 20 -6.50 -12.30 -8.62
CA THR A 20 -7.96 -12.41 -8.79
C THR A 20 -8.68 -12.28 -7.47
N ALA A 21 -8.19 -12.93 -6.40
CA ALA A 21 -8.78 -12.80 -5.07
C ALA A 21 -8.74 -11.34 -4.59
N THR A 22 -7.60 -10.66 -4.76
CA THR A 22 -7.47 -9.24 -4.40
C THR A 22 -8.46 -8.37 -5.16
N LEU A 23 -8.54 -8.52 -6.48
CA LEU A 23 -9.44 -7.75 -7.33
C LEU A 23 -10.91 -8.02 -7.00
N VAL A 24 -11.30 -9.29 -6.85
CA VAL A 24 -12.69 -9.66 -6.55
C VAL A 24 -13.10 -9.11 -5.19
N VAL A 25 -12.29 -9.32 -4.16
CA VAL A 25 -12.57 -8.81 -2.81
C VAL A 25 -12.65 -7.27 -2.83
N TYR A 26 -11.72 -6.60 -3.50
CA TYR A 26 -11.74 -5.14 -3.61
C TYR A 26 -12.96 -4.62 -4.34
N LEU A 27 -13.34 -5.21 -5.47
CA LEU A 27 -14.52 -4.80 -6.22
C LEU A 27 -15.81 -5.02 -5.43
N LEU A 28 -15.91 -6.12 -4.67
CA LEU A 28 -17.04 -6.37 -3.77
C LEU A 28 -17.10 -5.34 -2.65
N ALA A 29 -15.97 -5.04 -2.01
CA ALA A 29 -15.87 -4.01 -0.97
C ALA A 29 -16.19 -2.62 -1.52
N GLN A 30 -15.75 -2.30 -2.74
CA GLN A 30 -16.04 -1.04 -3.44
C GLN A 30 -17.52 -0.94 -3.82
N ALA A 31 -18.13 -2.03 -4.29
CA ALA A 31 -19.56 -2.06 -4.59
C ALA A 31 -20.40 -1.86 -3.31
N PHE A 32 -19.96 -2.45 -2.20
CA PHE A 32 -20.57 -2.22 -0.88
C PHE A 32 -20.40 -0.76 -0.42
N TYR A 33 -19.20 -0.19 -0.57
CA TYR A 33 -18.92 1.22 -0.28
C TYR A 33 -19.82 2.18 -1.08
N ALA A 34 -20.02 1.88 -2.37
CA ALA A 34 -20.91 2.66 -3.22
C ALA A 34 -22.38 2.54 -2.80
N ARG A 35 -22.85 1.34 -2.45
CA ARG A 35 -24.23 1.10 -2.00
C ARG A 35 -24.54 1.72 -0.63
N THR A 36 -23.53 1.88 0.21
CA THR A 36 -23.65 2.51 1.54
C THR A 36 -23.56 4.04 1.50
N GLY A 37 -23.60 4.63 0.30
CA GLY A 37 -23.57 6.09 0.15
C GLY A 37 -22.20 6.71 0.44
N SER A 38 -21.12 5.96 0.18
CA SER A 38 -19.74 6.41 0.42
C SER A 38 -19.44 6.72 1.89
N ALA A 39 -20.10 6.01 2.80
CA ALA A 39 -19.93 6.20 4.24
C ALA A 39 -18.47 5.99 4.66
N PRO A 40 -17.85 6.91 5.45
CA PRO A 40 -16.42 6.86 5.77
C PRO A 40 -15.93 5.56 6.42
N TRP A 41 -16.80 4.86 7.15
CA TRP A 41 -16.50 3.58 7.80
C TRP A 41 -16.47 2.39 6.84
N ALA A 42 -17.08 2.50 5.66
CA ALA A 42 -17.13 1.45 4.66
C ALA A 42 -15.91 1.47 3.72
N ASN A 43 -14.74 1.92 4.20
CA ASN A 43 -13.54 2.07 3.40
C ASN A 43 -13.17 0.74 2.70
N PRO A 44 -13.18 0.70 1.36
CA PRO A 44 -13.02 -0.53 0.60
C PRO A 44 -11.64 -1.17 0.80
N VAL A 45 -10.59 -0.37 1.04
CA VAL A 45 -9.25 -0.89 1.32
C VAL A 45 -9.21 -1.64 2.65
N LEU A 46 -9.78 -1.05 3.71
CA LEU A 46 -9.82 -1.66 5.03
C LEU A 46 -10.55 -3.00 5.00
N TRP A 47 -11.74 -3.01 4.39
CA TRP A 47 -12.54 -4.22 4.27
C TRP A 47 -11.85 -5.28 3.41
N SER A 48 -11.16 -4.88 2.35
CA SER A 48 -10.41 -5.83 1.52
C SER A 48 -9.29 -6.52 2.29
N VAL A 49 -8.49 -5.74 3.03
CA VAL A 49 -7.39 -6.28 3.86
C VAL A 49 -7.94 -7.21 4.95
N ALA A 50 -9.01 -6.81 5.63
CA ALA A 50 -9.64 -7.62 6.66
C ALA A 50 -10.16 -8.96 6.09
N THR A 51 -10.89 -8.91 4.97
CA THR A 51 -11.44 -10.12 4.33
C THR A 51 -10.33 -11.05 3.82
N LEU A 52 -9.27 -10.51 3.20
CA LEU A 52 -8.13 -11.31 2.73
C LEU A 52 -7.34 -11.92 3.90
N ALA A 53 -7.12 -11.17 4.98
CA ALA A 53 -6.45 -11.69 6.17
C ALA A 53 -7.23 -12.86 6.81
N VAL A 54 -8.56 -12.74 6.88
CA VAL A 54 -9.43 -13.83 7.35
C VAL A 54 -9.40 -15.02 6.39
N LEU A 55 -9.48 -14.79 5.08
CA LEU A 55 -9.40 -15.87 4.09
C LEU A 55 -8.07 -16.62 4.16
N LEU A 56 -6.95 -15.91 4.26
CA LEU A 56 -5.61 -16.53 4.33
C LEU A 56 -5.44 -17.33 5.62
N THR A 57 -5.93 -16.82 6.76
CA THR A 57 -5.86 -17.54 8.04
C THR A 57 -6.76 -18.78 8.04
N LEU A 58 -7.97 -18.72 7.45
CA LEU A 58 -8.87 -19.87 7.35
C LEU A 58 -8.41 -20.94 6.35
N THR A 59 -7.83 -20.53 5.22
CA THR A 59 -7.34 -21.45 4.17
C THR A 59 -5.95 -22.01 4.46
N GLY A 60 -5.24 -21.46 5.45
CA GLY A 60 -3.86 -21.86 5.77
C GLY A 60 -2.83 -21.50 4.70
N VAL A 61 -3.21 -20.69 3.71
CA VAL A 61 -2.30 -20.25 2.64
C VAL A 61 -1.27 -19.30 3.23
N SER A 62 0.02 -19.60 3.02
CA SER A 62 1.09 -18.74 3.49
C SER A 62 1.07 -17.39 2.76
N TYR A 63 1.30 -16.30 3.50
CA TYR A 63 1.40 -14.96 2.92
C TYR A 63 2.40 -14.87 1.75
N PRO A 64 3.59 -15.52 1.79
CA PRO A 64 4.51 -15.52 0.65
C PRO A 64 3.93 -16.14 -0.62
N SER A 65 3.13 -17.21 -0.51
CA SER A 65 2.44 -17.83 -1.67
C SER A 65 1.32 -16.95 -2.23
N TYR A 66 0.63 -16.20 -1.37
CA TYR A 66 -0.32 -15.20 -1.83
C TYR A 66 0.38 -14.02 -2.51
N PHE A 67 1.47 -13.54 -1.92
CA PHE A 67 2.23 -12.38 -2.40
C PHE A 67 2.91 -12.65 -3.74
N SER A 68 3.39 -13.88 -3.98
CA SER A 68 3.95 -14.26 -5.29
C SER A 68 2.94 -14.10 -6.43
N GLY A 69 1.66 -14.38 -6.17
CA GLY A 69 0.57 -14.15 -7.13
C GLY A 69 0.19 -12.68 -7.34
N ALA A 70 0.54 -11.80 -6.39
CA ALA A 70 0.22 -10.37 -6.45
C ALA A 70 1.35 -9.50 -7.03
N GLN A 71 2.48 -10.11 -7.45
CA GLN A 71 3.67 -9.39 -7.94
C GLN A 71 3.38 -8.45 -9.12
N PHE A 72 2.38 -8.73 -9.96
CA PHE A 72 1.99 -7.84 -11.05
C PHE A 72 1.54 -6.47 -10.54
N ILE A 73 0.67 -6.42 -9.52
CA ILE A 73 0.21 -5.15 -8.93
C ILE A 73 1.40 -4.42 -8.31
N HIS A 74 2.31 -5.16 -7.67
CA HIS A 74 3.53 -4.59 -7.10
C HIS A 74 4.43 -3.96 -8.18
N PHE A 75 4.60 -4.60 -9.34
CA PHE A 75 5.29 -3.99 -10.48
C PHE A 75 4.61 -2.71 -10.97
N LEU A 76 3.27 -2.70 -11.03
CA LEU A 76 2.48 -1.53 -11.43
C LEU A 76 2.61 -0.36 -10.46
N LEU A 77 3.06 -0.58 -9.23
CA LEU A 77 3.28 0.51 -8.27
C LEU A 77 4.32 1.51 -8.77
N GLY A 78 5.38 1.07 -9.46
CA GLY A 78 6.41 1.96 -10.01
C GLY A 78 5.83 2.99 -10.99
N PRO A 79 5.20 2.54 -12.10
CA PRO A 79 4.51 3.42 -13.04
C PRO A 79 3.41 4.27 -12.38
N ALA A 80 2.68 3.73 -11.41
CA ALA A 80 1.64 4.48 -10.68
C ALA A 80 2.23 5.65 -9.89
N VAL A 81 3.39 5.48 -9.23
CA VAL A 81 4.09 6.58 -8.53
C VAL A 81 4.50 7.67 -9.50
N VAL A 82 5.03 7.30 -10.68
CA VAL A 82 5.41 8.27 -11.72
C VAL A 82 4.17 9.03 -12.21
N ALA A 83 3.06 8.34 -12.45
CA ALA A 83 1.80 8.97 -12.86
C ALA A 83 1.27 9.94 -11.79
N LEU A 84 1.37 9.59 -10.50
CA LEU A 84 1.01 10.47 -9.38
C LEU A 84 1.95 11.67 -9.22
N ALA A 85 3.20 11.55 -9.64
CA ALA A 85 4.17 12.66 -9.64
C ALA A 85 3.95 13.64 -10.81
N TRP A 86 3.24 13.24 -11.86
CA TRP A 86 3.02 14.06 -13.05
C TRP A 86 2.34 15.41 -12.77
N PRO A 87 1.26 15.50 -11.97
CA PRO A 87 0.63 16.78 -11.63
C PRO A 87 1.57 17.72 -10.85
N LEU A 88 2.44 17.16 -9.99
CA LEU A 88 3.46 17.94 -9.27
C LEU A 88 4.51 18.51 -10.22
N TRP A 89 4.91 17.72 -11.23
CA TRP A 89 5.84 18.17 -12.26
C TRP A 89 5.26 19.28 -13.13
N GLN A 90 3.96 19.21 -13.47
CA GLN A 90 3.26 20.29 -14.18
C GLN A 90 3.25 21.59 -13.36
N ARG A 91 3.10 21.50 -12.03
CA ARG A 91 3.11 22.65 -11.10
C ARG A 91 4.48 22.95 -10.48
N ARG A 92 5.58 22.49 -11.08
CA ARG A 92 6.94 22.60 -10.50
C ARG A 92 7.37 24.03 -10.16
N ALA A 93 6.93 25.03 -10.92
CA ALA A 93 7.28 26.43 -10.68
C ALA A 93 6.65 26.97 -9.39
N GLU A 94 5.37 26.66 -9.17
CA GLU A 94 4.64 26.98 -7.93
C GLU A 94 5.24 26.22 -6.73
N LEU A 95 5.57 24.95 -6.93
CA LEU A 95 6.21 24.11 -5.93
C LEU A 95 7.58 24.66 -5.51
N ARG A 96 8.38 25.12 -6.47
CA ARG A 96 9.70 25.72 -6.21
C ARG A 96 9.58 27.06 -5.50
N ALA A 97 8.61 27.89 -5.86
CA ALA A 97 8.34 29.16 -5.17
C ALA A 97 7.98 28.98 -3.69
N ARG A 98 7.37 27.84 -3.34
CA ARG A 98 6.97 27.50 -1.96
C ARG A 98 7.79 26.36 -1.34
N GLY A 99 8.91 25.98 -1.97
CA GLY A 99 9.61 24.73 -1.68
C GLY A 99 10.02 24.58 -0.23
N VAL A 100 10.53 25.65 0.39
CA VAL A 100 10.92 25.65 1.81
C VAL A 100 9.73 25.35 2.72
N ARG A 101 8.56 25.94 2.45
CA ARG A 101 7.35 25.72 3.26
C ARG A 101 6.84 24.29 3.11
N VAL A 102 6.82 23.77 1.88
CA VAL A 102 6.43 22.38 1.59
C VAL A 102 7.37 21.41 2.29
N LEU A 103 8.68 21.66 2.24
CA LEU A 103 9.69 20.80 2.84
C LEU A 103 9.59 20.81 4.38
N LEU A 104 9.43 21.98 5.00
CA LEU A 104 9.21 22.07 6.45
C LEU A 104 7.90 21.40 6.87
N ALA A 105 6.80 21.60 6.13
CA ALA A 105 5.54 20.95 6.42
C ALA A 105 5.63 19.42 6.29
N ALA A 106 6.34 18.91 5.27
CA ALA A 106 6.56 17.49 5.07
C ALA A 106 7.44 16.87 6.16
N LEU A 107 8.53 17.55 6.56
CA LEU A 107 9.41 17.06 7.62
C LEU A 107 8.71 17.04 8.98
N LEU A 108 8.08 18.15 9.37
CA LEU A 108 7.38 18.24 10.65
C LEU A 108 6.17 17.30 10.69
N GLY A 109 5.38 17.27 9.62
CA GLY A 109 4.22 16.38 9.52
C GLY A 109 4.61 14.90 9.50
N GLY A 110 5.65 14.55 8.74
CA GLY A 110 6.17 13.19 8.67
C GLY A 110 6.76 12.72 10.00
N ALA A 111 7.58 13.55 10.64
CA ALA A 111 8.16 13.26 11.96
C ALA A 111 7.09 13.13 13.04
N ALA A 112 6.09 14.03 13.05
CA ALA A 112 4.97 13.95 13.99
C ALA A 112 4.12 12.69 13.76
N ALA A 113 3.80 12.36 12.51
CA ALA A 113 2.99 11.18 12.17
C ALA A 113 3.73 9.87 12.49
N GLY A 114 4.99 9.73 12.07
CA GLY A 114 5.79 8.54 12.38
C GLY A 114 6.10 8.42 13.87
N GLY A 115 6.53 9.52 14.50
CA GLY A 115 6.86 9.56 15.93
C GLY A 115 5.67 9.26 16.83
N SER A 116 4.48 9.80 16.51
CA SER A 116 3.26 9.49 17.26
C SER A 116 2.83 8.02 17.07
N ALA A 117 2.91 7.48 15.85
CA ALA A 117 2.58 6.09 15.57
C ALA A 117 3.48 5.11 16.34
N VAL A 118 4.80 5.32 16.29
CA VAL A 118 5.78 4.50 17.02
C VAL A 118 5.64 4.69 18.53
N GLY A 119 5.48 5.92 19.00
CA GLY A 119 5.31 6.24 20.43
C GLY A 119 4.06 5.59 21.02
N LEU A 120 2.93 5.62 20.31
CA LEU A 120 1.71 4.92 20.70
C LEU A 120 1.92 3.40 20.67
N ALA A 121 2.54 2.86 19.61
CA ALA A 121 2.76 1.43 19.50
C ALA A 121 3.63 0.88 20.65
N TRP A 122 4.65 1.66 21.06
CA TRP A 122 5.47 1.36 22.22
C TRP A 122 4.70 1.49 23.54
N ALA A 123 3.89 2.55 23.70
CA ALA A 123 3.09 2.77 24.91
C ALA A 123 2.03 1.67 25.15
N PHE A 124 1.47 1.09 24.08
CA PHE A 124 0.55 -0.04 24.16
C PHE A 124 1.26 -1.41 24.28
N GLY A 125 2.60 -1.43 24.32
CA GLY A 125 3.38 -2.66 24.48
C GLY A 125 3.30 -3.62 23.30
N LEU A 126 3.16 -3.12 22.07
CA LEU A 126 3.10 -3.99 20.90
C LEU A 126 4.44 -4.71 20.64
N PRO A 127 4.43 -5.88 19.98
CA PRO A 127 5.64 -6.61 19.61
C PRO A 127 6.60 -5.74 18.79
N HIS A 128 7.91 -5.95 18.98
CA HIS A 128 8.95 -5.12 18.36
C HIS A 128 8.82 -5.05 16.82
N ASP A 129 8.50 -6.18 16.20
CA ASP A 129 8.31 -6.29 14.74
C ASP A 129 7.14 -5.42 14.24
N VAL A 130 6.08 -5.30 15.05
CA VAL A 130 4.92 -4.45 14.73
C VAL A 130 5.28 -2.99 14.93
N VAL A 131 6.02 -2.64 15.98
CA VAL A 131 6.49 -1.26 16.21
C VAL A 131 7.40 -0.78 15.07
N LEU A 132 8.31 -1.63 14.60
CA LEU A 132 9.17 -1.33 13.45
C LEU A 132 8.35 -1.11 12.17
N SER A 133 7.32 -1.93 11.95
CA SER A 133 6.41 -1.81 10.80
C SER A 133 5.56 -0.52 10.83
N MET A 134 5.43 0.14 11.98
CA MET A 134 4.68 1.39 12.13
C MET A 134 5.48 2.62 11.69
N ALA A 135 6.82 2.55 11.67
CA ALA A 135 7.67 3.65 11.23
C ALA A 135 7.41 4.09 9.77
N PRO A 136 7.29 3.18 8.78
CA PRO A 136 7.02 3.56 7.39
C PRO A 136 5.54 3.80 7.07
N LYS A 137 4.61 3.72 8.04
CA LYS A 137 3.15 3.81 7.83
C LYS A 137 2.70 5.04 7.05
N SER A 138 3.37 6.17 7.26
CA SER A 138 3.00 7.47 6.69
C SER A 138 3.61 7.72 5.30
N VAL A 139 4.44 6.80 4.81
CA VAL A 139 5.04 6.88 3.49
C VAL A 139 4.11 6.21 2.47
N THR A 140 4.11 6.69 1.23
CA THR A 140 3.34 6.06 0.15
C THR A 140 3.74 4.59 0.00
N ALA A 141 2.75 3.70 -0.16
CA ALA A 141 2.92 2.24 -0.17
C ALA A 141 4.14 1.70 -0.94
N PRO A 142 4.50 2.23 -2.14
CA PRO A 142 5.64 1.73 -2.90
C PRO A 142 6.99 2.02 -2.22
N VAL A 143 7.11 3.17 -1.56
CA VAL A 143 8.32 3.53 -0.81
C VAL A 143 8.38 2.74 0.49
N ALA A 144 7.23 2.57 1.17
CA ALA A 144 7.14 1.79 2.40
C ALA A 144 7.53 0.31 2.21
N MET A 145 7.13 -0.31 1.09
CA MET A 145 7.50 -1.69 0.76
C MET A 145 8.98 -1.86 0.42
N GLY A 146 9.69 -0.80 0.01
CA GLY A 146 11.13 -0.89 -0.28
C GLY A 146 12.03 -0.73 0.95
N ILE A 147 11.49 -0.27 2.07
CA ILE A 147 12.23 -0.01 3.32
C ILE A 147 11.88 -0.96 4.47
N ALA A 148 10.82 -1.77 4.31
CA ALA A 148 10.40 -2.81 5.24
C ALA A 148 10.94 -4.17 4.78
#